data_AF-A0A537JGX4-F1
#
_entry.id   AF-A0A537JGX4-F1
#
_cell.length_a   1.000
_cell.length_b   1.000
_cell.length_c   1.000
_cell.angle_alpha   90.00
_cell.angle_beta   90.00
_cell.angle_gamma   90.00
#
_symmetry.space_group_name_H-M   'P 1'
#
loop_
_entity.id
_entity.type
_entity.pdbx_description
1 polymer ?
#
loop_
_entity_poly.entity_id
_entity_poly.type
_entity_poly.pdbx_seq_one_letter_code
_entity_poly.pdbx_strand_id
1 'polypeptide(L)'
;MKNKFSNNKLSPRGLLPGFIKDRIRSGKKTPSFSKRKVALFLIVAGLFFSSPLFAHTINYALEKEPPGLVIGYYIKLGFHHIIPSGLDHILFVSALCLLSTRLKTILWQATAFTVAHSVTLALSMKNIIAVPSAITEPIIALSIVFVAIENILFTELKPWRVLIVFMFGLIHGMGFASALNEIGLPPNKFYTSILAFNGGVELGQIAIIILIFSSIVTLWGKKDWFRLRVVYPSSALIAMIATYWAIQRLFF
;
A
#
# COMPACT_ATOMS: atom_id res chain seq x y z
N MET A 1 39.17 -25.57 67.52
CA MET A 1 39.12 -24.60 66.40
C MET A 1 39.72 -25.29 65.17
N LYS A 2 39.09 -25.59 64.04
CA LYS A 2 37.91 -25.04 63.35
C LYS A 2 37.22 -26.17 62.54
N ASN A 3 35.89 -26.12 62.47
CA ASN A 3 35.00 -27.01 61.72
C ASN A 3 35.20 -26.91 60.20
N LYS A 4 35.15 -28.06 59.51
CA LYS A 4 35.16 -28.20 58.05
C LYS A 4 33.71 -28.33 57.56
N PHE A 5 33.07 -27.20 57.24
CA PHE A 5 31.75 -27.21 56.60
C PHE A 5 31.89 -27.45 55.10
N SER A 6 31.27 -28.55 54.65
CA SER A 6 30.98 -28.89 53.27
C SER A 6 30.09 -27.83 52.63
N ASN A 7 30.48 -27.32 51.45
CA ASN A 7 29.62 -26.50 50.59
C ASN A 7 29.53 -27.16 49.22
N ASN A 8 28.54 -28.03 49.08
CA ASN A 8 28.19 -28.71 47.84
C ASN A 8 27.35 -27.75 46.98
N LYS A 9 27.98 -26.93 46.13
CA LYS A 9 27.28 -26.15 45.10
C LYS A 9 27.08 -27.03 43.87
N LEU A 10 25.92 -27.69 43.81
CA LEU A 10 25.37 -28.29 42.61
C LEU A 10 25.29 -27.22 41.50
N SER A 11 26.08 -27.38 40.44
CA SER A 11 25.92 -26.61 39.21
C SER A 11 24.64 -27.05 38.51
N PRO A 12 23.76 -26.15 38.02
CA PRO A 12 22.68 -26.53 37.13
C PRO A 12 23.25 -26.75 35.71
N ARG A 13 24.04 -27.80 35.53
CA ARG A 13 24.55 -28.27 34.24
C ARG A 13 23.97 -29.65 33.96
N GLY A 14 22.75 -29.69 33.46
CA GLY A 14 22.20 -30.94 32.95
C GLY A 14 20.69 -30.91 32.79
N LEU A 15 20.15 -30.07 31.90
CA LEU A 15 18.75 -30.14 31.48
C LEU A 15 18.50 -29.38 30.15
N LEU A 16 19.35 -29.61 29.15
CA LEU A 16 19.02 -29.21 27.77
C LEU A 16 19.23 -30.42 26.83
N PRO A 17 18.19 -30.88 26.12
CA PRO A 17 18.31 -31.95 25.13
C PRO A 17 19.39 -31.64 24.09
N GLY A 18 20.14 -32.66 23.65
CA GLY A 18 21.27 -32.53 22.72
C GLY A 18 20.96 -31.74 21.43
N PHE A 19 19.70 -31.76 21.00
CA PHE A 19 19.18 -30.99 19.85
C PHE A 19 19.39 -29.46 19.95
N ILE A 20 19.46 -28.89 21.15
CA ILE A 20 19.66 -27.44 21.34
C ILE A 20 21.14 -27.07 21.16
N LYS A 21 22.06 -27.99 21.47
CA LYS A 21 23.51 -27.76 21.37
C LYS A 21 23.98 -27.74 19.91
N ASP A 22 23.34 -28.52 19.04
CA ASP A 22 23.63 -28.57 17.62
C ASP A 22 23.12 -27.33 16.86
N ARG A 23 22.03 -26.70 17.34
CA ARG A 23 21.52 -25.45 16.76
C ARG A 23 22.41 -24.23 17.07
N ILE A 24 23.17 -24.26 18.16
CA ILE A 24 24.13 -23.20 18.53
C ILE A 24 25.47 -23.35 17.78
N ARG A 25 25.81 -24.55 17.30
CA ARG A 25 27.05 -24.82 16.54
C ARG A 25 27.00 -24.45 15.05
N SER A 26 25.81 -24.27 14.48
CA SER A 26 25.63 -23.84 13.08
C SER A 26 25.79 -22.32 12.95
N GLY A 27 27.03 -21.82 12.90
CA GLY A 27 27.38 -20.43 12.63
C GLY A 27 27.00 -19.95 11.22
N LYS A 28 25.70 -19.84 10.92
CA LYS A 28 25.22 -19.17 9.69
C LYS A 28 25.37 -17.66 9.88
N LYS A 29 26.44 -17.11 9.29
CA LYS A 29 26.68 -15.67 9.20
C LYS A 29 25.42 -14.95 8.72
N THR A 30 24.99 -13.94 9.47
CA THR A 30 23.95 -13.00 9.07
C THR A 30 24.42 -12.21 7.84
N PRO A 31 23.68 -12.16 6.73
CA PRO A 31 24.06 -11.32 5.61
C PRO A 31 23.91 -9.84 6.01
N SER A 32 24.98 -9.08 5.84
CA SER A 32 25.03 -7.63 6.04
C SER A 32 24.22 -6.93 4.96
N PHE A 33 23.21 -6.15 5.39
CA PHE A 33 22.45 -5.26 4.50
C PHE A 33 23.30 -4.04 4.16
N SER A 34 23.51 -3.76 2.87
CA SER A 34 24.23 -2.57 2.44
C SER A 34 23.43 -1.30 2.78
N LYS A 35 23.97 -0.47 3.67
CA LYS A 35 23.40 0.83 4.09
C LYS A 35 23.03 1.73 2.90
N ARG A 36 23.71 1.58 1.75
CA ARG A 36 23.43 2.32 0.50
C ARG A 36 22.07 2.00 -0.12
N LYS A 37 21.55 0.76 0.07
CA LYS A 37 20.26 0.34 -0.51
C LYS A 37 19.07 0.81 0.32
N VAL A 38 19.24 0.89 1.66
CA VAL A 38 18.24 1.46 2.58
C VAL A 38 18.18 2.98 2.43
N ALA A 39 19.33 3.64 2.22
CA ALA A 39 19.39 5.07 1.94
C ALA A 39 18.66 5.45 0.63
N LEU A 40 18.76 4.63 -0.42
CA LEU A 40 18.04 4.88 -1.68
C LEU A 40 16.51 4.83 -1.51
N PHE A 41 16.00 3.92 -0.67
CA PHE A 41 14.58 3.85 -0.31
C PHE A 41 14.09 5.10 0.43
N LEU A 42 14.92 5.63 1.34
CA LEU A 42 14.60 6.85 2.11
C LEU A 42 14.71 8.14 1.27
N ILE A 43 15.61 8.17 0.29
CA ILE A 43 15.79 9.33 -0.61
C ILE A 43 14.63 9.44 -1.61
N VAL A 44 14.11 8.31 -2.11
CA VAL A 44 12.92 8.31 -2.99
C VAL A 44 11.66 8.74 -2.23
N ALA A 45 11.57 8.44 -0.93
CA ALA A 45 10.47 8.91 -0.08
C ALA A 45 10.50 10.44 0.19
N GLY A 46 11.66 11.09 0.04
CA GLY A 46 11.86 12.50 0.39
C GLY A 46 11.64 13.53 -0.73
N LEU A 47 11.29 13.12 -1.96
CA LEU A 47 11.26 14.02 -3.13
C LEU A 47 9.89 14.62 -3.46
N PHE A 48 8.90 14.52 -2.57
CA PHE A 48 7.54 14.94 -2.88
C PHE A 48 7.13 16.21 -2.15
N PHE A 49 7.68 17.33 -2.61
CA PHE A 49 7.08 18.65 -2.41
C PHE A 49 6.73 19.23 -3.78
N SER A 50 5.45 19.39 -4.06
CA SER A 50 4.96 20.11 -5.24
C SER A 50 3.71 20.88 -4.85
N SER A 51 3.71 22.17 -5.18
CA SER A 51 2.72 23.18 -4.82
C SER A 51 1.37 23.03 -5.55
N PRO A 52 0.27 23.58 -4.99
CA PRO A 52 -1.03 23.59 -5.64
C PRO A 52 -1.09 24.68 -6.72
N LEU A 53 -1.47 24.30 -7.95
CA LEU A 53 -1.77 25.23 -9.05
C LEU A 53 -3.26 25.12 -9.40
N PHE A 54 -4.00 26.19 -9.07
CA PHE A 54 -5.25 26.71 -9.66
C PHE A 54 -6.27 25.70 -10.23
N ALA A 55 -7.37 25.49 -9.49
CA ALA A 55 -8.48 24.59 -9.87
C ALA A 55 -9.63 25.23 -10.68
N HIS A 56 -9.78 26.57 -10.73
CA HIS A 56 -11.06 27.17 -11.16
C HIS A 56 -11.23 27.58 -12.65
N THR A 57 -10.39 27.10 -13.58
CA THR A 57 -10.53 27.45 -15.02
C THR A 57 -10.46 26.25 -15.98
N ILE A 58 -10.26 25.02 -15.48
CA ILE A 58 -9.82 23.89 -16.32
C ILE A 58 -10.98 23.25 -17.11
N ASN A 59 -12.19 23.15 -16.56
CA ASN A 59 -13.30 22.42 -17.21
C ASN A 59 -13.76 23.04 -18.52
N TYR A 60 -13.99 24.35 -18.53
CA TYR A 60 -14.46 25.05 -19.73
C TYR A 60 -13.38 25.15 -20.81
N ALA A 61 -12.11 25.18 -20.41
CA ALA A 61 -10.99 25.11 -21.33
C ALA A 61 -10.94 23.74 -22.03
N LEU A 62 -10.99 22.64 -21.27
CA LEU A 62 -10.91 21.28 -21.81
C LEU A 62 -12.15 20.83 -22.61
N GLU A 63 -13.28 21.51 -22.45
CA GLU A 63 -14.50 21.20 -23.20
C GLU A 63 -14.32 21.39 -24.71
N LYS A 64 -13.57 22.41 -25.12
CA LYS A 64 -13.30 22.76 -26.53
C LYS A 64 -12.07 22.07 -27.12
N GLU A 65 -11.21 21.51 -26.27
CA GLU A 65 -9.97 20.84 -26.70
C GLU A 65 -10.23 19.50 -27.42
N PRO A 66 -9.32 19.05 -28.29
CA PRO A 66 -9.45 17.75 -28.94
C PRO A 66 -9.42 16.59 -27.92
N PRO A 67 -10.11 15.46 -28.19
CA PRO A 67 -10.21 14.34 -27.24
C PRO A 67 -8.86 13.83 -26.72
N GLY A 68 -7.83 13.79 -27.57
CA GLY A 68 -6.49 13.33 -27.18
C GLY A 68 -5.84 14.15 -26.07
N LEU A 69 -6.06 15.48 -26.07
CA LEU A 69 -5.52 16.38 -25.04
C LEU A 69 -6.22 16.14 -23.71
N VAL A 70 -7.55 15.98 -23.74
CA VAL A 70 -8.36 15.66 -22.56
C VAL A 70 -7.93 14.31 -21.96
N ILE A 71 -7.77 13.28 -22.79
CA ILE A 71 -7.28 11.97 -22.35
C ILE A 71 -5.91 12.08 -21.69
N GLY A 72 -4.95 12.75 -22.34
CA GLY A 72 -3.59 12.93 -21.78
C GLY A 72 -3.60 13.68 -20.45
N TYR A 73 -4.41 14.72 -20.33
CA TYR A 73 -4.58 15.48 -19.08
C TYR A 73 -5.08 14.60 -17.94
N TYR A 74 -6.18 13.86 -18.15
CA TYR A 74 -6.76 13.01 -17.11
C TYR A 74 -5.90 11.79 -16.79
N ILE A 75 -5.20 11.18 -17.77
CA ILE A 75 -4.18 10.16 -17.50
C ILE A 75 -3.10 10.71 -16.58
N LYS A 76 -2.56 11.91 -16.87
CA LYS A 76 -1.54 12.54 -16.03
C LYS A 76 -2.09 12.83 -14.63
N LEU A 77 -3.33 13.32 -14.54
CA LEU A 77 -3.99 13.60 -13.27
C LEU A 77 -4.17 12.33 -12.44
N GLY A 78 -4.65 11.24 -13.06
CA GLY A 78 -4.80 9.93 -12.42
C GLY A 78 -3.47 9.33 -11.97
N PHE A 79 -2.41 9.51 -12.76
CA PHE A 79 -1.07 9.11 -12.35
C PHE A 79 -0.60 9.91 -11.13
N HIS A 80 -0.79 11.25 -11.13
CA HIS A 80 -0.42 12.12 -10.02
C HIS A 80 -1.22 11.83 -8.75
N HIS A 81 -2.49 11.44 -8.92
CA HIS A 81 -3.33 10.96 -7.83
C HIS A 81 -2.73 9.75 -7.11
N ILE A 82 -1.92 8.92 -7.78
CA ILE A 82 -1.21 7.81 -7.14
C ILE A 82 0.20 8.22 -6.72
N ILE A 83 1.03 8.67 -7.67
CA ILE A 83 2.39 9.15 -7.42
C ILE A 83 2.46 10.63 -7.81
N PRO A 84 2.59 11.59 -6.87
CA PRO A 84 2.95 11.39 -5.47
C PRO A 84 1.83 11.58 -4.44
N SER A 85 0.67 12.05 -4.87
CA SER A 85 -0.36 12.55 -3.95
C SER A 85 -1.11 11.44 -3.22
N GLY A 86 -1.10 10.22 -3.75
CA GLY A 86 -1.91 9.09 -3.26
C GLY A 86 -1.21 8.22 -2.25
N LEU A 87 -0.79 8.76 -1.11
CA LEU A 87 -0.10 7.98 -0.09
C LEU A 87 -0.92 6.77 0.39
N ASP A 88 -2.25 6.90 0.46
CA ASP A 88 -3.16 5.78 0.76
C ASP A 88 -3.04 4.65 -0.27
N HIS A 89 -3.02 4.98 -1.56
CA HIS A 89 -2.84 4.02 -2.65
C HIS A 89 -1.44 3.39 -2.62
N ILE A 90 -0.40 4.18 -2.36
CA ILE A 90 0.96 3.68 -2.26
C ILE A 90 1.09 2.65 -1.13
N LEU A 91 0.57 2.95 0.07
CA LEU A 91 0.59 2.00 1.19
C LEU A 91 -0.26 0.77 0.91
N PHE A 92 -1.45 0.94 0.32
CA PHE A 92 -2.34 -0.15 -0.03
C PHE A 92 -1.69 -1.12 -1.03
N VAL A 93 -1.20 -0.61 -2.15
CA VAL A 93 -0.52 -1.40 -3.19
C VAL A 93 0.75 -2.04 -2.66
N SER A 94 1.51 -1.32 -1.83
CA SER A 94 2.69 -1.87 -1.15
C SER A 94 2.30 -3.06 -0.27
N ALA A 95 1.22 -2.94 0.50
CA ALA A 95 0.70 -4.04 1.32
C ALA A 95 0.24 -5.23 0.46
N LEU A 96 -0.40 -5.01 -0.70
CA LEU A 96 -0.76 -6.10 -1.62
C LEU A 96 0.46 -6.89 -2.11
N CYS A 97 1.56 -6.19 -2.41
CA CYS A 97 2.81 -6.80 -2.87
C CYS A 97 3.51 -7.66 -1.80
N LEU A 98 3.22 -7.46 -0.51
CA LEU A 98 3.92 -8.16 0.57
C LEU A 98 3.41 -9.60 0.82
N LEU A 99 2.14 -9.91 0.53
CA LEU A 99 1.62 -11.27 0.73
C LEU A 99 1.82 -12.20 -0.48
N SER A 100 1.77 -11.65 -1.69
CA SER A 100 1.91 -12.42 -2.93
C SER A 100 3.29 -12.27 -3.53
N THR A 101 3.93 -13.39 -3.90
CA THR A 101 5.13 -13.37 -4.75
C THR A 101 4.80 -13.56 -6.24
N ARG A 102 3.52 -13.56 -6.61
CA ARG A 102 3.05 -13.74 -8.00
C ARG A 102 2.54 -12.42 -8.55
N LEU A 103 3.24 -11.88 -9.54
CA LEU A 103 2.92 -10.59 -10.18
C LEU A 103 1.49 -10.57 -10.75
N LYS A 104 1.08 -11.62 -11.48
CA LYS A 104 -0.26 -11.75 -12.07
C LYS A 104 -1.38 -11.61 -11.02
N THR A 105 -1.18 -12.16 -9.82
CA THR A 105 -2.18 -12.10 -8.74
C THR A 105 -2.30 -10.71 -8.13
N ILE A 106 -1.20 -9.96 -8.08
CA ILE A 106 -1.21 -8.58 -7.58
C ILE A 106 -1.87 -7.66 -8.61
N LEU A 107 -1.49 -7.80 -9.89
CA LEU A 107 -2.10 -7.02 -10.98
C LEU A 107 -3.61 -7.22 -11.04
N TRP A 108 -4.09 -8.46 -10.91
CA TRP A 108 -5.54 -8.72 -10.90
C TRP A 108 -6.27 -8.04 -9.73
N GLN A 109 -5.68 -8.02 -8.54
CA GLN A 109 -6.24 -7.28 -7.40
C GLN A 109 -6.22 -5.77 -7.64
N ALA A 110 -5.14 -5.23 -8.21
CA ALA A 110 -5.04 -3.82 -8.55
C ALA A 110 -6.08 -3.40 -9.58
N THR A 111 -6.22 -4.14 -10.68
CA THR A 111 -7.26 -3.88 -11.70
C THR A 111 -8.66 -4.01 -11.11
N ALA A 112 -8.94 -5.02 -10.27
CA ALA A 112 -10.23 -5.15 -9.61
C ALA A 112 -10.55 -3.92 -8.72
N PHE A 113 -9.55 -3.42 -8.00
CA PHE A 113 -9.67 -2.17 -7.24
C PHE A 113 -9.96 -0.98 -8.16
N THR A 114 -9.23 -0.80 -9.25
CA THR A 114 -9.41 0.32 -10.19
C THR A 114 -10.78 0.30 -10.85
N VAL A 115 -11.27 -0.89 -11.23
CA VAL A 115 -12.61 -1.06 -11.79
C VAL A 115 -13.67 -0.63 -10.78
N ALA A 116 -13.58 -1.10 -9.53
CA ALA A 116 -14.49 -0.70 -8.47
C ALA A 116 -14.43 0.82 -8.20
N HIS A 117 -13.23 1.36 -8.10
CA HIS A 117 -12.97 2.79 -7.93
C HIS A 117 -13.61 3.61 -9.05
N SER A 118 -13.45 3.18 -10.31
CA SER A 118 -14.05 3.84 -11.48
C SER A 118 -15.57 3.93 -11.37
N VAL A 119 -16.21 2.85 -10.92
CA VAL A 119 -17.67 2.77 -10.78
C VAL A 119 -18.16 3.77 -9.74
N THR A 120 -17.61 3.75 -8.53
CA THR A 120 -18.09 4.65 -7.47
C THR A 120 -17.70 6.08 -7.69
N LEU A 121 -16.52 6.35 -8.25
CA LEU A 121 -16.12 7.70 -8.66
C LEU A 121 -17.13 8.27 -9.67
N ALA A 122 -17.54 7.50 -10.69
CA ALA A 122 -18.54 7.94 -11.65
C ALA A 122 -19.91 8.20 -11.01
N LEU A 123 -20.34 7.35 -10.08
CA LEU A 123 -21.60 7.54 -9.36
C LEU A 123 -21.57 8.77 -8.45
N SER A 124 -20.46 9.01 -7.78
CA SER A 124 -20.29 10.16 -6.89
C SER A 124 -20.11 11.47 -7.64
N MET A 125 -19.38 11.50 -8.76
CA MET A 125 -19.27 12.67 -9.63
C MET A 125 -20.62 13.08 -10.27
N LYS A 126 -21.56 12.14 -10.39
CA LYS A 126 -22.94 12.40 -10.81
C LYS A 126 -23.88 12.74 -9.66
N ASN A 127 -23.38 12.82 -8.42
CA ASN A 127 -24.18 13.01 -7.21
C ASN A 127 -25.26 11.93 -7.00
N ILE A 128 -25.09 10.72 -7.56
CA ILE A 128 -25.98 9.57 -7.32
C ILE A 128 -25.69 8.98 -5.94
N ILE A 129 -24.41 8.91 -5.56
CA ILE A 129 -23.96 8.47 -4.24
C ILE A 129 -23.07 9.56 -3.66
N ALA A 130 -23.52 10.18 -2.57
CA ALA A 130 -22.76 11.20 -1.85
C ALA A 130 -22.51 10.73 -0.41
N VAL A 131 -21.27 10.31 -0.13
CA VAL A 131 -20.83 9.96 1.22
C VAL A 131 -19.82 11.02 1.66
N PRO A 132 -19.98 11.63 2.85
CA PRO A 132 -19.04 12.61 3.37
C PRO A 132 -17.62 12.05 3.49
N SER A 133 -16.61 12.88 3.19
CA SER A 133 -15.19 12.52 3.32
C SER A 133 -14.83 12.10 4.74
N ALA A 134 -15.44 12.74 5.74
CA ALA A 134 -15.30 12.40 7.16
C ALA A 134 -15.66 10.93 7.50
N ILE A 135 -16.43 10.25 6.64
CA ILE A 135 -16.75 8.82 6.78
C ILE A 135 -15.85 7.99 5.86
N THR A 136 -15.68 8.38 4.59
CA THR A 136 -14.92 7.57 3.64
C THR A 136 -13.43 7.53 3.94
N GLU A 137 -12.82 8.64 4.38
CA GLU A 137 -11.37 8.73 4.60
C GLU A 137 -10.87 7.86 5.76
N PRO A 138 -11.54 7.79 6.93
CA PRO A 138 -11.18 6.83 7.97
C PRO A 138 -11.36 5.37 7.51
N ILE A 139 -12.43 5.07 6.76
CA ILE A 139 -12.67 3.71 6.26
C ILE A 139 -11.60 3.30 5.23
N ILE A 140 -11.16 4.22 4.38
CA ILE A 140 -10.01 4.03 3.49
C ILE A 140 -8.77 3.66 4.30
N ALA A 141 -8.44 4.41 5.36
CA ALA A 141 -7.30 4.10 6.21
C ALA A 141 -7.45 2.73 6.89
N LEU A 142 -8.64 2.40 7.39
CA LEU A 142 -8.95 1.08 7.98
C LEU A 142 -8.82 -0.07 6.97
N SER A 143 -9.10 0.16 5.69
CA SER A 143 -8.89 -0.85 4.64
C SER A 143 -7.41 -1.21 4.47
N ILE A 144 -6.51 -0.23 4.63
CA ILE A 144 -5.06 -0.43 4.59
C ILE A 144 -4.62 -1.21 5.84
N VAL A 145 -5.15 -0.86 7.02
CA VAL A 145 -4.93 -1.62 8.25
C VAL A 145 -5.34 -3.08 8.08
N PHE A 146 -6.52 -3.32 7.50
CA PHE A 146 -7.03 -4.67 7.25
C PHE A 146 -6.04 -5.49 6.40
N VAL A 147 -5.61 -4.98 5.23
CA VAL A 147 -4.68 -5.70 4.35
C VAL A 147 -3.34 -5.93 5.04
N ALA A 148 -2.84 -4.96 5.80
CA ALA A 148 -1.59 -5.07 6.53
C ALA A 148 -1.65 -6.14 7.64
N ILE A 149 -2.75 -6.19 8.40
CA ILE A 149 -2.97 -7.23 9.40
C ILE A 149 -3.15 -8.60 8.73
N GLU A 150 -3.89 -8.67 7.62
CA GLU A 150 -4.06 -9.91 6.86
C GLU A 150 -2.71 -10.51 6.44
N ASN A 151 -1.76 -9.67 6.01
CA ASN A 151 -0.42 -10.12 5.65
C ASN A 151 0.39 -10.71 6.82
N ILE A 152 0.08 -10.32 8.06
CA ILE A 152 0.71 -10.84 9.27
C ILE A 152 0.06 -12.16 9.68
N LEU A 153 -1.28 -12.23 9.65
CA LEU A 153 -2.05 -13.38 10.11
C LEU A 153 -2.05 -14.54 9.12
N PHE A 154 -2.04 -14.25 7.82
CA PHE A 154 -2.14 -15.25 6.77
C PHE A 154 -0.84 -15.40 5.98
N THR A 155 -0.56 -16.63 5.57
CA THR A 155 0.62 -16.98 4.75
C THR A 155 0.30 -17.16 3.28
N GLU A 156 -0.98 -17.38 2.95
CA GLU A 156 -1.45 -17.66 1.60
C GLU A 156 -2.59 -16.73 1.20
N LEU A 157 -2.64 -16.41 -0.08
CA LEU A 157 -3.75 -15.65 -0.66
C LEU A 157 -4.98 -16.52 -0.76
N LYS A 158 -6.09 -15.99 -0.27
CA LYS A 158 -7.37 -16.64 -0.34
C LYS A 158 -8.21 -16.03 -1.48
N PRO A 159 -9.04 -16.81 -2.20
CA PRO A 159 -9.77 -16.31 -3.37
C PRO A 159 -10.66 -15.10 -3.09
N TRP A 160 -11.25 -15.03 -1.88
CA TRP A 160 -12.11 -13.93 -1.46
C TRP A 160 -11.38 -12.59 -1.31
N ARG A 161 -10.03 -12.59 -1.22
CA ARG A 161 -9.26 -11.35 -1.07
C ARG A 161 -9.48 -10.40 -2.25
N VAL A 162 -9.67 -10.92 -3.46
CA VAL A 162 -10.00 -10.10 -4.64
C VAL A 162 -11.34 -9.36 -4.43
N LEU A 163 -12.34 -10.04 -3.86
CA LEU A 163 -13.63 -9.42 -3.54
C LEU A 163 -13.47 -8.34 -2.48
N ILE A 164 -12.68 -8.57 -1.43
CA ILE A 164 -12.40 -7.57 -0.40
C ILE A 164 -11.70 -6.34 -1.00
N VAL A 165 -10.67 -6.55 -1.83
CA VAL A 165 -9.94 -5.46 -2.51
C VAL A 165 -10.86 -4.69 -3.45
N PHE A 166 -11.77 -5.36 -4.14
CA PHE A 166 -12.81 -4.72 -4.96
C PHE A 166 -13.73 -3.85 -4.09
N MET A 167 -14.21 -4.34 -2.94
CA MET A 167 -15.02 -3.54 -2.00
C MET A 167 -14.25 -2.30 -1.48
N PHE A 168 -12.96 -2.44 -1.21
CA PHE A 168 -12.13 -1.29 -0.83
C PHE A 168 -11.99 -0.27 -1.96
N GLY A 169 -11.89 -0.73 -3.21
CA GLY A 169 -11.90 0.14 -4.39
C GLY A 169 -13.17 0.98 -4.49
N LEU A 170 -14.34 0.39 -4.20
CA LEU A 170 -15.61 1.13 -4.17
C LEU A 170 -15.54 2.32 -3.19
N ILE A 171 -15.05 2.07 -1.97
CA ILE A 171 -14.98 3.11 -0.93
C ILE A 171 -13.95 4.18 -1.30
N HIS A 172 -12.81 3.77 -1.86
CA HIS A 172 -11.76 4.67 -2.30
C HIS A 172 -12.24 5.63 -3.41
N GLY A 173 -13.02 5.13 -4.37
CA GLY A 173 -13.58 5.96 -5.44
C GLY A 173 -14.52 7.05 -4.93
N MET A 174 -15.29 6.76 -3.88
CA MET A 174 -16.12 7.78 -3.22
C MET A 174 -15.28 8.83 -2.50
N GLY A 175 -14.22 8.41 -1.79
CA GLY A 175 -13.36 9.33 -1.02
C GLY A 175 -12.59 10.33 -1.88
N PHE A 176 -12.35 10.03 -3.17
CA PHE A 176 -11.69 10.98 -4.08
C PHE A 176 -12.67 11.91 -4.83
N ALA A 177 -13.98 11.61 -4.83
CA ALA A 177 -14.95 12.33 -5.63
C ALA A 177 -15.05 13.83 -5.26
N SER A 178 -14.88 14.19 -3.99
CA SER A 178 -14.86 15.59 -3.54
C SER A 178 -13.73 16.39 -4.21
N ALA A 179 -12.51 15.86 -4.17
CA ALA A 179 -11.35 16.50 -4.79
C ALA A 179 -11.47 16.58 -6.32
N LEU A 180 -12.02 15.54 -6.96
CA LEU A 180 -12.25 15.57 -8.40
C LEU A 180 -13.39 16.52 -8.79
N ASN A 181 -14.39 16.74 -7.92
CA ASN A 181 -15.42 17.75 -8.14
C ASN A 181 -14.87 19.18 -8.14
N GLU A 182 -13.84 19.48 -7.36
CA GLU A 182 -13.17 20.79 -7.36
C GLU A 182 -12.46 21.08 -8.69
N ILE A 183 -11.82 20.04 -9.26
CA ILE A 183 -11.19 20.11 -10.60
C ILE A 183 -12.27 20.14 -11.68
N GLY A 184 -13.28 19.30 -11.50
CA GLY A 184 -14.41 18.99 -12.37
C GLY A 184 -14.07 18.18 -13.62
N LEU A 185 -15.12 17.90 -14.39
CA LEU A 185 -15.09 17.12 -15.62
C LEU A 185 -15.88 17.84 -16.74
N PRO A 186 -15.38 17.92 -17.98
CA PRO A 186 -16.14 18.42 -19.11
C PRO A 186 -17.41 17.59 -19.31
N PRO A 187 -18.62 18.19 -19.31
CA PRO A 187 -19.88 17.44 -19.37
C PRO A 187 -19.99 16.54 -20.61
N ASN A 188 -19.54 17.04 -21.77
CA ASN A 188 -19.55 16.33 -23.04
C ASN A 188 -18.51 15.18 -23.15
N LYS A 189 -17.54 15.10 -22.22
CA LYS A 189 -16.47 14.10 -22.22
C LYS A 189 -16.37 13.34 -20.89
N PHE A 190 -17.41 13.43 -20.05
CA PHE A 190 -17.44 12.88 -18.69
C PHE A 190 -16.86 11.46 -18.58
N TYR A 191 -17.41 10.50 -19.34
CA TYR A 191 -16.97 9.10 -19.27
C TYR A 191 -15.53 8.92 -19.77
N THR A 192 -15.17 9.61 -20.85
CA THR A 192 -13.80 9.59 -21.39
C THR A 192 -12.80 10.09 -20.36
N SER A 193 -13.12 11.17 -19.65
CA SER A 193 -12.28 11.73 -18.60
C SER A 193 -12.14 10.79 -17.41
N ILE A 194 -13.22 10.13 -16.96
CA ILE A 194 -13.17 9.14 -15.87
C ILE A 194 -12.35 7.91 -16.27
N LEU A 195 -12.54 7.39 -17.47
CA LEU A 195 -11.77 6.24 -17.96
C LEU A 195 -10.29 6.60 -18.13
N ALA A 196 -9.98 7.78 -18.67
CA ALA A 196 -8.61 8.28 -18.80
C ALA A 196 -7.95 8.48 -17.42
N PHE A 197 -8.68 9.06 -16.46
CA PHE A 197 -8.22 9.22 -15.09
C PHE A 197 -7.88 7.87 -14.46
N ASN A 198 -8.79 6.90 -14.54
CA ASN A 198 -8.56 5.58 -13.97
C ASN A 198 -7.48 4.78 -14.72
N GLY A 199 -7.28 5.02 -16.01
CA GLY A 199 -6.12 4.52 -16.75
C GLY A 199 -4.81 5.09 -16.18
N GLY A 200 -4.78 6.38 -15.84
CA GLY A 200 -3.67 7.00 -15.11
C GLY A 200 -3.43 6.37 -13.73
N VAL A 201 -4.51 6.10 -12.99
CA VAL A 201 -4.46 5.41 -11.69
C VAL A 201 -3.85 4.01 -11.83
N GLU A 202 -4.34 3.20 -12.77
CA GLU A 202 -3.82 1.85 -13.02
C GLU A 202 -2.33 1.88 -13.39
N LEU A 203 -1.91 2.82 -14.25
CA LEU A 203 -0.49 3.02 -14.59
C LEU A 203 0.37 3.38 -13.36
N GLY A 204 -0.14 4.24 -12.48
CA GLY A 204 0.53 4.59 -11.21
C GLY A 204 0.68 3.37 -10.29
N GLN A 205 -0.39 2.58 -10.13
CA GLN A 205 -0.35 1.35 -9.32
C GLN A 205 0.63 0.33 -9.91
N ILE A 206 0.60 0.12 -11.22
CA ILE A 206 1.52 -0.77 -11.93
C ILE A 206 2.98 -0.33 -11.73
N ALA A 207 3.26 0.97 -11.79
CA ALA A 207 4.61 1.50 -11.56
C ALA A 207 5.13 1.13 -10.16
N ILE A 208 4.30 1.28 -9.12
CA ILE A 208 4.65 0.89 -7.74
C ILE A 208 4.86 -0.62 -7.65
N ILE A 209 3.95 -1.41 -8.23
CA ILE A 209 4.05 -2.88 -8.22
C ILE A 209 5.36 -3.33 -8.85
N ILE A 210 5.69 -2.82 -10.05
CA ILE A 210 6.92 -3.17 -10.76
C ILE A 210 8.15 -2.75 -9.95
N LEU A 211 8.14 -1.56 -9.34
CA LEU A 211 9.24 -1.08 -8.51
C LEU A 211 9.50 -1.99 -7.31
N ILE A 212 8.45 -2.36 -6.56
CA ILE A 212 8.57 -3.26 -5.41
C ILE A 212 8.98 -4.66 -5.86
N PHE A 213 8.38 -5.17 -6.94
CA PHE A 213 8.63 -6.52 -7.40
C PHE A 213 10.08 -6.68 -7.87
N SER A 214 10.58 -5.75 -8.69
CA SER A 214 11.95 -5.75 -9.20
C SER A 214 13.01 -5.51 -8.12
N SER A 215 12.70 -4.68 -7.11
CA SER A 215 13.67 -4.30 -6.08
C SER A 215 13.73 -5.27 -4.89
N ILE A 216 12.62 -5.95 -4.58
CA ILE A 216 12.47 -6.71 -3.32
C ILE A 216 12.06 -8.15 -3.62
N VAL A 217 10.97 -8.36 -4.35
CA VAL A 217 10.34 -9.69 -4.48
C VAL A 217 11.15 -10.63 -5.37
N THR A 218 11.69 -10.17 -6.49
CA THR A 218 12.55 -10.98 -7.38
C THR A 218 13.85 -11.40 -6.68
N LEU A 219 14.42 -10.52 -5.86
CA LEU A 219 15.69 -10.76 -5.18
C LEU A 219 15.56 -11.67 -3.96
N TRP A 220 14.49 -11.50 -3.18
CA TRP A 220 14.37 -12.12 -1.85
C TRP A 220 13.09 -12.89 -1.61
N GLY A 221 12.07 -12.80 -2.48
CA GLY A 221 10.75 -13.40 -2.26
C GLY A 221 10.74 -14.92 -2.09
N LYS A 222 11.78 -15.63 -2.57
CA LYS A 222 11.96 -17.08 -2.40
C LYS A 222 12.76 -17.48 -1.15
N LYS A 223 13.21 -16.52 -0.34
CA LYS A 223 14.04 -16.80 0.85
C LYS A 223 13.15 -17.02 2.06
N ASP A 224 13.44 -18.05 2.85
CA ASP A 224 12.66 -18.39 4.06
C ASP A 224 12.60 -17.25 5.08
N TRP A 225 13.64 -16.41 5.14
CA TRP A 225 13.70 -15.26 6.04
C TRP A 225 12.90 -14.05 5.55
N PHE A 226 12.44 -14.03 4.28
CA PHE A 226 11.80 -12.88 3.66
C PHE A 226 10.55 -12.44 4.43
N ARG A 227 9.72 -13.40 4.84
CA ARG A 227 8.52 -13.11 5.63
C ARG A 227 8.86 -12.47 6.96
N LEU A 228 9.80 -13.07 7.69
CA LEU A 228 10.18 -12.62 9.04
C LEU A 228 10.85 -11.24 9.05
N ARG A 229 11.67 -10.92 8.04
CA ARG A 229 12.48 -9.68 8.03
C ARG A 229 11.93 -8.56 7.15
N VAL A 230 11.01 -8.85 6.24
CA VAL A 230 10.45 -7.87 5.31
C VAL A 230 8.94 -7.79 5.48
N VAL A 231 8.22 -8.88 5.23
CA VAL A 231 6.74 -8.86 5.22
C VAL A 231 6.16 -8.42 6.57
N TYR A 232 6.56 -9.05 7.67
CA TYR A 232 6.03 -8.72 9.00
C TYR A 232 6.38 -7.31 9.47
N PRO A 233 7.65 -6.86 9.48
CA PRO A 233 7.96 -5.50 9.92
C PRO A 233 7.36 -4.42 9.00
N SER A 234 7.36 -4.62 7.68
CA SER A 234 6.73 -3.67 6.75
C SER A 234 5.22 -3.62 6.93
N SER A 235 4.55 -4.77 7.10
CA SER A 235 3.11 -4.79 7.35
C SER A 235 2.75 -4.18 8.69
N ALA A 236 3.53 -4.42 9.75
CA ALA A 236 3.34 -3.78 11.05
C ALA A 236 3.49 -2.26 10.95
N LEU A 237 4.51 -1.77 10.22
CA LEU A 237 4.71 -0.34 9.99
C LEU A 237 3.52 0.28 9.22
N ILE A 238 3.07 -0.37 8.13
CA ILE A 238 1.91 0.07 7.35
C ILE A 238 0.66 0.14 8.25
N ALA A 239 0.42 -0.90 9.05
CA ALA A 239 -0.72 -0.94 9.96
C ALA A 239 -0.67 0.18 11.00
N MET A 240 0.50 0.49 11.58
CA MET A 240 0.65 1.60 12.52
C MET A 240 0.36 2.96 11.85
N ILE A 241 0.94 3.22 10.67
CA ILE A 241 0.73 4.47 9.93
C ILE A 241 -0.75 4.63 9.58
N ALA A 242 -1.37 3.58 9.02
CA ALA A 242 -2.76 3.61 8.61
C ALA A 242 -3.72 3.72 9.81
N THR A 243 -3.39 3.11 10.96
CA THR A 243 -4.18 3.28 12.19
C THR A 243 -4.09 4.72 12.70
N TYR A 244 -2.90 5.30 12.69
CA TYR A 244 -2.72 6.71 13.05
C TYR A 244 -3.55 7.62 12.12
N TRP A 245 -3.53 7.41 10.81
CA TRP A 245 -4.36 8.17 9.87
C TRP A 245 -5.86 7.94 10.09
N ALA A 246 -6.29 6.71 10.38
CA ALA A 246 -7.69 6.42 10.67
C ALA A 246 -8.18 7.20 11.90
N ILE A 247 -7.39 7.25 12.98
CA ILE A 247 -7.70 8.03 14.17
C ILE A 247 -7.68 9.52 13.83
N GLN A 248 -6.65 9.99 13.12
CA GLN A 248 -6.54 11.39 12.73
C GLN A 248 -7.78 11.85 11.98
N ARG A 249 -8.16 11.15 10.89
CA ARG A 249 -9.30 11.49 10.02
C ARG A 249 -10.67 11.30 10.70
N LEU A 250 -10.74 10.52 11.77
CA LEU A 250 -11.98 10.29 12.52
C LEU A 250 -12.26 11.42 13.52
N PHE A 251 -11.22 12.04 14.07
CA PHE A 251 -11.34 13.01 15.17
C PHE A 251 -10.90 14.44 14.82
N PHE A 252 -10.19 14.64 13.71
CA PHE A 252 -9.61 15.92 13.29
C PHE A 252 -9.83 16.14 11.79
#